data_AF-A0A6N7TPU3-F1
#
_entry.id   AF-A0A6N7TPU3-F1
#
_cell.length_a   1.000
_cell.length_b   1.000
_cell.length_c   1.000
_cell.angle_alpha   90.00
_cell.angle_beta   90.00
_cell.angle_gamma   90.00
#
_symmetry.space_group_name_H-M   'P 1'
#
loop_
_entity.id
_entity.type
_entity.pdbx_description
1 polymer ?
#
loop_
_entity_poly.entity_id
_entity_poly.type
_entity_poly.pdbx_seq_one_letter_code
_entity_poly.pdbx_strand_id
1 'polypeptide(L)' 'MSNWLTPERIEKMQRWLLEHPIDHKYDEMCDMLDSPAPPEQLASRAAYEALKGIGKLPPGIE' A
#
# COMPACT_ATOMS: atom_id res chain seq x y z
N MET A 1 10.52 -9.60 -18.91
CA MET A 1 9.65 -9.42 -17.74
C MET A 1 8.34 -8.85 -18.25
N SER A 2 7.26 -9.62 -18.21
CA SER A 2 5.91 -9.08 -18.50
C SER A 2 5.66 -7.94 -17.53
N ASN A 3 5.29 -6.76 -18.03
CA ASN A 3 5.07 -5.58 -17.19
C ASN A 3 3.83 -5.81 -16.31
N TRP A 4 4.01 -6.45 -15.15
CA TRP A 4 2.96 -6.77 -14.17
C TRP A 4 2.20 -5.52 -13.71
N LEU A 5 2.86 -4.35 -13.77
CA LEU A 5 2.30 -3.04 -13.52
C LEU A 5 1.71 -2.46 -14.80
N THR A 6 0.57 -3.02 -15.23
CA THR A 6 -0.23 -2.42 -16.30
C THR A 6 -0.87 -1.11 -15.82
N PRO A 7 -1.24 -0.19 -16.73
CA PRO A 7 -1.90 1.06 -16.35
C PRO A 7 -3.14 0.87 -15.46
N GLU A 8 -3.98 -0.14 -15.76
CA GLU A 8 -5.19 -0.43 -14.98
C GLU A 8 -4.85 -0.86 -13.55
N ARG A 9 -3.74 -1.58 -13.38
CA ARG A 9 -3.30 -2.03 -12.06
C ARG A 9 -2.68 -0.91 -11.25
N ILE A 10 -1.95 -0.01 -11.90
CA ILE A 10 -1.46 1.22 -11.28
C ILE A 10 -2.64 2.04 -10.77
N GLU A 11 -3.65 2.27 -11.61
CA GLU A 11 -4.86 3.03 -11.23
C GLU A 11 -5.60 2.35 -10.07
N LYS A 12 -5.73 1.02 -10.10
CA LYS A 12 -6.35 0.26 -9.00
C LYS A 12 -5.56 0.41 -7.69
N MET A 13 -4.23 0.31 -7.73
CA MET A 13 -3.39 0.49 -6.54
C MET A 13 -3.45 1.94 -6.01
N GLN A 14 -3.49 2.93 -6.90
CA GLN A 14 -3.63 4.34 -6.52
C GLN A 14 -4.97 4.59 -5.82
N ARG A 15 -6.08 4.09 -6.37
CA ARG A 15 -7.41 4.19 -5.73
C ARG A 15 -7.43 3.46 -4.39
N TRP A 16 -6.88 2.25 -4.34
CA TRP A 16 -6.78 1.48 -3.10
C TRP A 16 -6.08 2.27 -1.99
N LEU A 17 -4.96 2.92 -2.27
CA LEU A 17 -4.25 3.72 -1.26
C LEU A 17 -5.05 4.93 -0.76
N LEU A 18 -5.91 5.51 -1.60
CA LEU A 18 -6.79 6.62 -1.20
C LEU A 18 -7.96 6.14 -0.34
N GLU A 19 -8.48 4.94 -0.62
CA GLU A 19 -9.60 4.33 0.13
C GLU A 19 -9.13 3.66 1.44
N HIS A 20 -7.91 3.11 1.44
CA HIS A 20 -7.29 2.36 2.53
C HIS A 20 -5.92 2.95 2.90
N PRO A 21 -5.88 4.15 3.52
CA PRO A 21 -4.63 4.76 3.94
C PRO A 21 -3.87 3.85 4.91
N ILE A 22 -2.53 3.90 4.82
CA ILE A 22 -1.67 3.15 5.73
C ILE A 22 -1.82 3.76 7.12
N ASP A 23 -2.22 2.94 8.09
CA ASP A 23 -2.37 3.36 9.47
C ASP A 23 -1.19 2.81 10.28
N HIS A 24 -0.23 3.69 10.54
CA HIS A 24 0.97 3.37 11.31
C HIS A 24 0.67 2.97 12.76
N LYS A 25 -0.52 3.26 13.30
CA LYS A 25 -0.89 2.80 14.66
C LYS A 25 -1.03 1.29 14.74
N TYR A 26 -1.35 0.63 13.62
CA TYR A 26 -1.38 -0.83 13.58
C TYR A 26 0.01 -1.44 13.73
N ASP A 27 1.09 -0.74 13.39
CA ASP A 27 2.45 -1.25 13.62
C ASP A 27 2.72 -1.40 15.11
N GLU A 28 2.45 -0.35 15.88
CA GLU A 28 2.64 -0.35 17.33
C GLU A 28 1.78 -1.43 18.02
N MET A 29 0.54 -1.59 17.57
CA MET A 29 -0.37 -2.60 18.13
C MET A 29 0.02 -4.03 17.75
N CYS A 30 0.48 -4.27 16.52
CA CYS A 30 0.96 -5.59 16.08
C CYS A 30 2.23 -5.99 16.82
N ASP A 31 3.17 -5.05 16.99
CA ASP A 31 4.40 -5.26 17.75
C ASP A 31 4.11 -5.54 19.23
N MET A 32 3.16 -4.82 19.84
CA MET A 32 2.79 -5.00 21.23
C MET A 32 2.08 -6.34 21.51
N LEU A 33 1.30 -6.84 20.54
CA LEU A 33 0.45 -8.02 20.70
C LEU A 33 0.99 -9.29 20.03
N ASP A 34 2.21 -9.24 19.48
CA ASP A 34 2.79 -10.31 18.65
C ASP A 34 1.80 -10.82 17.59
N SER A 35 1.07 -9.87 17.00
CA SER A 35 -0.05 -10.15 16.10
C SER A 35 0.33 -9.79 14.66
N PRO A 36 -0.11 -10.57 13.66
CA PRO A 36 0.15 -10.24 12.27
C PRO A 36 -0.63 -8.97 11.87
N ALA A 37 0.00 -8.14 11.05
CA ALA A 37 -0.64 -6.96 10.50
C ALA A 37 -1.90 -7.34 9.70
N PRO A 38 -2.98 -6.51 9.75
CA PRO A 38 -4.19 -6.77 8.98
C PRO A 38 -3.86 -6.93 7.47
N PRO A 39 -4.53 -7.88 6.76
CA PRO A 39 -4.27 -8.09 5.33
C PRO A 39 -4.41 -6.84 4.47
N GLU A 40 -5.33 -5.92 4.82
CA GLU A 40 -5.51 -4.66 4.11
C GLU A 40 -4.33 -3.71 4.30
N GLN A 41 -3.73 -3.64 5.49
CA GLN A 41 -2.54 -2.83 5.75
C GLN A 41 -1.32 -3.38 4.98
N LEU A 42 -1.19 -4.71 4.92
CA LEU A 42 -0.16 -5.35 4.10
C LEU A 42 -0.35 -5.05 2.60
N ALA A 43 -1.60 -5.09 2.12
CA ALA A 43 -1.92 -4.75 0.73
C ALA A 43 -1.63 -3.28 0.41
N SER A 44 -1.98 -2.35 1.30
CA SER A 44 -1.67 -0.93 1.16
C SER A 44 -0.16 -0.67 1.14
N ARG A 45 0.63 -1.32 2.00
CA ARG A 45 2.10 -1.20 1.97
C ARG A 45 2.71 -1.72 0.68
N ALA A 46 2.25 -2.88 0.21
CA ALA A 46 2.72 -3.44 -1.05
C ALA A 46 2.38 -2.52 -2.24
N ALA A 47 1.20 -1.91 -2.24
CA ALA A 47 0.79 -0.94 -3.26
C ALA A 47 1.64 0.34 -3.21
N TYR A 48 1.90 0.88 -2.01
CA TYR A 48 2.74 2.05 -1.82
C TYR A 48 4.16 1.82 -2.34
N GLU A 49 4.83 0.74 -1.93
CA GLU A 49 6.19 0.43 -2.37
C GLU A 49 6.29 0.22 -3.88
N ALA A 50 5.32 -0.49 -4.47
CA ALA A 50 5.26 -0.70 -5.91
C ALA A 50 5.10 0.62 -6.69
N LEU A 51 4.22 1.51 -6.23
CA LEU A 51 3.96 2.81 -6.88
C LEU A 51 5.10 3.81 -6.65
N LYS A 52 5.71 3.80 -5.46
CA LYS A 52 6.89 4.61 -5.13
C LYS A 52 8.07 4.24 -6.01
N GLY A 53 8.33 2.94 -6.18
CA GLY A 53 9.42 2.43 -7.03
C GLY A 53 9.33 2.87 -8.49
N ILE A 54 8.14 3.23 -8.98
CA ILE A 54 7.90 3.71 -10.34
C ILE A 54 7.55 5.21 -10.44
N GLY A 55 7.56 5.95 -9.32
CA GLY A 55 7.22 7.37 -9.28
C GLY A 55 5.76 7.67 -9.66
N LYS A 56 4.83 6.78 -9.29
CA LYS A 56 3.38 6.90 -9.57
C LYS A 56 2.54 6.92 -8.30
N LEU A 57 3.06 7.42 -7.18
CA LEU A 57 2.24 7.65 -6.00
C LEU A 57 1.10 8.64 -6.30
N PRO A 58 -0.11 8.40 -5.78
CA PRO A 58 -1.20 9.36 -5.90
C PRO A 58 -0.92 10.63 -5.06
N PRO A 59 -1.49 11.78 -5.44
CA PRO A 59 -1.31 13.01 -4.67
C PRO A 59 -1.86 12.86 -3.25
N GLY A 60 -1.12 13.39 -2.26
CA GLY A 60 -1.51 13.33 -0.83
C GLY A 60 -1.06 12.08 -0.09
N ILE A 61 -0.34 11.17 -0.75
CA ILE A 61 0.36 10.04 -0.12
C ILE A 61 1.87 10.30 -0.24
N GLU A 62 2.54 10.49 0.89
CA GLU A 62 4.00 10.74 1.01
C GLU A 62 4.74 9.53 1.58
#